data_AF-A0A221W186-F1
#
_entry.id   AF-A0A221W186-F1
#
_cell.length_a   1.000
_cell.length_b   1.000
_cell.length_c   1.000
_cell.angle_alpha   90.00
_cell.angle_beta   90.00
_cell.angle_gamma   90.00
#
_symmetry.space_group_name_H-M   'P 1'
#
loop_
_entity.id
_entity.type
_entity.pdbx_description
1 polymer ?
#
loop_
_entity_poly.entity_id
_entity_poly.type
_entity_poly.pdbx_seq_one_letter_code
_entity_poly.pdbx_strand_id
1 'polypeptide(L)'
;MIRHRRGHLVWLETGDPDHAGEAHILRQKRREEFADAAIAEHEIIDVVFHCLRHGRFVGKHKAAEVYEIEIHGRSIRIAITIGDNGFIVTAHPISRKRRLS
;
A
#
# COMPACT_ATOMS: atom_id res chain seq x y z
N MET A 1 0.94 13.28 1.83
CA MET A 1 0.18 13.10 3.10
C MET A 1 -1.31 13.12 2.84
N ILE A 2 -2.11 12.48 3.69
CA ILE A 2 -3.59 12.44 3.61
C ILE A 2 -4.21 12.23 5.01
N ARG A 3 -5.51 12.51 5.15
CA ARG A 3 -6.27 12.12 6.35
C ARG A 3 -6.72 10.66 6.25
N HIS A 4 -6.32 9.84 7.20
CA HIS A 4 -6.71 8.43 7.26
C HIS A 4 -8.14 8.25 7.73
N ARG A 5 -8.75 7.09 7.42
CA ARG A 5 -10.11 6.74 7.86
C ARG A 5 -10.30 6.71 9.38
N ARG A 6 -9.23 6.56 10.15
CA ARG A 6 -9.22 6.64 11.63
C ARG A 6 -9.05 8.07 12.16
N GLY A 7 -9.05 9.08 11.29
CA GLY A 7 -9.00 10.50 11.65
C GLY A 7 -7.61 11.09 11.88
N HIS A 8 -6.55 10.28 11.92
CA HIS A 8 -5.17 10.75 12.01
C HIS A 8 -4.56 11.06 10.63
N LEU A 9 -3.44 11.80 10.63
CA LEU A 9 -2.68 12.10 9.42
C LEU A 9 -1.80 10.90 9.05
N VAL A 10 -1.73 10.58 7.77
CA VAL A 10 -0.82 9.56 7.21
C VAL A 10 0.07 10.20 6.15
N TRP A 11 1.37 9.90 6.19
CA TRP A 11 2.36 10.47 5.28
C TRP A 11 3.42 9.46 4.87
N LEU A 12 4.13 9.80 3.80
CA LEU A 12 5.25 9.04 3.26
C LEU A 12 6.45 9.98 3.24
N GLU A 13 7.58 9.50 3.75
CA GLU A 13 8.90 10.13 3.64
C GLU A 13 9.78 9.21 2.78
N THR A 14 10.92 9.72 2.29
CA THR A 14 11.89 8.93 1.52
C THR A 14 12.27 7.63 2.25
N GLY A 15 12.55 7.70 3.54
CA GLY A 15 12.94 6.54 4.35
C GLY A 15 14.21 5.86 3.83
N ASP A 16 14.29 4.54 3.99
CA ASP A 16 15.43 3.71 3.56
C ASP A 16 14.97 2.34 3.00
N PRO A 17 15.74 1.70 2.09
CA PRO A 17 15.32 0.47 1.42
C PRO A 17 15.08 -0.73 2.35
N ASP A 18 15.68 -0.74 3.53
CA ASP A 18 15.69 -1.90 4.43
C ASP A 18 14.54 -1.87 5.44
N HIS A 19 14.11 -0.68 5.86
CA HIS A 19 13.19 -0.54 6.99
C HIS A 19 11.85 0.10 6.63
N ALA A 20 11.81 1.25 5.96
CA ALA A 20 10.57 2.01 5.84
C ALA A 20 10.56 3.09 4.75
N GLY A 21 9.36 3.59 4.43
CA GLY A 21 9.16 4.75 3.57
C GLY A 21 9.20 4.42 2.08
N GLU A 22 9.33 5.46 1.26
CA GLU A 22 9.29 5.37 -0.20
C GLU A 22 10.37 4.43 -0.75
N ALA A 23 11.60 4.54 -0.26
CA ALA A 23 12.72 3.69 -0.66
C ALA A 23 12.45 2.21 -0.38
N HIS A 24 11.78 1.89 0.72
CA HIS A 24 11.38 0.51 1.05
C HIS A 24 10.25 0.00 0.15
N ILE A 25 9.28 0.85 -0.19
CA ILE A 25 8.20 0.53 -1.15
C ILE A 25 8.75 0.33 -2.56
N LEU A 26 9.78 1.10 -2.93
CA LEU A 26 10.40 1.06 -4.24
C LEU A 26 11.65 0.18 -4.31
N ARG A 27 11.84 -0.78 -3.40
CA ARG A 27 12.92 -1.78 -3.55
C ARG A 27 12.59 -2.77 -4.68
N GLN A 28 13.62 -3.36 -5.30
CA GLN A 28 13.50 -4.23 -6.48
C GLN A 28 12.37 -5.26 -6.36
N LYS A 29 12.35 -6.03 -5.27
CA LYS A 29 11.30 -7.04 -5.03
C LYS A 29 9.88 -6.49 -5.03
N ARG A 30 9.67 -5.28 -4.49
CA ARG A 30 8.34 -4.65 -4.46
C ARG A 30 7.95 -4.17 -5.85
N ARG A 31 8.88 -3.59 -6.61
CA ARG A 31 8.67 -3.19 -8.00
C ARG A 31 8.19 -4.37 -8.85
N GLU A 32 8.84 -5.52 -8.71
CA GLU A 32 8.45 -6.76 -9.39
C GLU A 32 7.03 -7.19 -9.00
N GLU A 33 6.69 -7.18 -7.71
CA GLU A 33 5.34 -7.53 -7.25
C GLU A 33 4.26 -6.56 -7.75
N PHE A 34 4.56 -5.26 -7.83
CA PHE A 34 3.65 -4.27 -8.43
C PHE A 34 3.52 -4.45 -9.95
N ALA A 35 4.62 -4.75 -10.65
CA ALA A 35 4.60 -5.05 -12.07
C ALA A 35 3.77 -6.31 -12.38
N ASP A 36 3.87 -7.36 -11.56
CA ASP A 36 3.02 -8.56 -11.65
C ASP A 36 1.53 -8.25 -11.46
N ALA A 37 1.22 -7.20 -10.69
CA ALA A 37 -0.13 -6.67 -10.52
C ALA A 37 -0.56 -5.68 -11.62
N ALA A 38 0.26 -5.52 -12.68
CA ALA A 38 0.08 -4.57 -13.77
C ALA A 38 0.04 -3.10 -13.33
N ILE A 39 0.86 -2.73 -12.33
CA ILE A 39 1.08 -1.35 -11.88
C ILE A 39 2.49 -0.95 -12.28
N ALA A 40 2.63 0.12 -13.06
CA ALA A 40 3.95 0.62 -13.44
C ALA A 40 4.65 1.29 -12.26
N GLU A 41 5.98 1.28 -12.26
CA GLU A 41 6.78 1.81 -11.14
C GLU A 41 6.41 3.26 -10.77
N HIS A 42 6.21 4.11 -11.77
CA HIS A 42 5.86 5.52 -11.59
C HIS A 42 4.46 5.72 -10.99
N GLU A 43 3.59 4.70 -11.01
CA GLU A 43 2.24 4.75 -10.46
C GLU A 43 2.18 4.23 -9.01
N ILE A 44 3.22 3.56 -8.52
CA ILE A 44 3.18 2.83 -7.24
C ILE A 44 2.76 3.75 -6.08
N ILE A 45 3.38 4.92 -5.97
CA ILE A 45 3.11 5.83 -4.86
C ILE A 45 1.71 6.43 -4.95
N ASP A 46 1.27 6.78 -6.17
CA ASP A 46 -0.09 7.27 -6.41
C ASP A 46 -1.13 6.21 -6.08
N VAL A 47 -0.89 4.95 -6.43
CA VAL A 47 -1.75 3.82 -6.08
C VAL A 47 -1.85 3.64 -4.57
N VAL A 48 -0.74 3.75 -3.83
CA VAL A 48 -0.75 3.66 -2.36
C VAL A 48 -1.64 4.75 -1.75
N PHE A 49 -1.50 6.01 -2.20
CA PHE A 49 -2.37 7.09 -1.72
C PHE A 49 -3.81 6.95 -2.20
N HIS A 50 -4.03 6.43 -3.41
CA HIS A 50 -5.36 6.14 -3.94
C HIS A 50 -6.07 5.08 -3.10
N CYS A 51 -5.39 4.00 -2.72
CA CYS A 51 -5.93 2.98 -1.80
C CYS A 51 -6.41 3.60 -0.49
N LEU A 52 -5.62 4.48 0.12
CA LEU A 52 -5.97 5.08 1.40
C LEU A 52 -7.10 6.13 1.30
N ARG A 53 -7.28 6.76 0.12
CA ARG A 53 -8.30 7.79 -0.09
C ARG A 53 -9.62 7.23 -0.59
N HIS A 54 -9.57 6.25 -1.48
CA HIS A 54 -10.72 5.74 -2.24
C HIS A 54 -10.90 4.23 -2.14
N GLY A 55 -9.88 3.51 -1.70
CA GLY A 55 -9.92 2.06 -1.60
C GLY A 55 -10.91 1.58 -0.55
N ARG A 56 -11.55 0.46 -0.85
CA ARG A 56 -12.39 -0.23 0.12
C ARG A 56 -11.50 -1.00 1.07
N PHE A 57 -11.53 -0.67 2.35
CA PHE A 57 -10.86 -1.48 3.37
C PHE A 57 -11.52 -2.87 3.45
N VAL A 58 -10.72 -3.93 3.35
CA VAL A 58 -11.21 -5.32 3.30
C VAL A 58 -10.70 -6.22 4.43
N GLY A 59 -9.93 -5.66 5.36
CA GLY A 59 -9.40 -6.36 6.51
C GLY A 59 -7.93 -6.06 6.73
N LYS A 60 -7.28 -6.87 7.56
CA LYS A 60 -5.86 -6.76 7.89
C LYS A 60 -5.09 -8.03 7.52
N HIS A 61 -3.79 -7.86 7.29
CA HIS A 61 -2.85 -8.95 7.14
C HIS A 61 -1.57 -8.59 7.90
N LYS A 62 -1.29 -9.31 8.99
CA LYS A 62 -0.24 -8.93 9.95
C LYS A 62 -0.48 -7.49 10.43
N ALA A 63 0.55 -6.64 10.39
CA ALA A 63 0.45 -5.22 10.74
C ALA A 63 -0.18 -4.34 9.63
N ALA A 64 -0.44 -4.89 8.43
CA ALA A 64 -0.92 -4.12 7.30
C ALA A 64 -2.45 -4.04 7.26
N GLU A 65 -2.96 -2.86 6.95
CA GLU A 65 -4.32 -2.68 6.46
C GLU A 65 -4.38 -3.08 4.99
N VAL A 66 -5.45 -3.77 4.58
CA VAL A 66 -5.61 -4.24 3.19
C VAL A 66 -6.77 -3.51 2.54
N TYR A 67 -6.48 -2.91 1.39
CA TYR A 67 -7.41 -2.13 0.60
C TYR A 67 -7.64 -2.83 -0.75
N GLU A 68 -8.90 -2.87 -1.19
CA GLU A 68 -9.29 -3.34 -2.52
C GLU A 68 -9.66 -2.13 -3.39
N ILE A 69 -9.06 -2.04 -4.57
CA ILE A 69 -9.30 -0.99 -5.58
C ILE A 69 -9.49 -1.65 -6.95
N GLU A 70 -10.10 -0.92 -7.88
CA GLU A 70 -10.21 -1.34 -9.27
C GLU A 70 -9.19 -0.56 -10.12
N ILE A 71 -8.32 -1.27 -10.83
CA ILE A 71 -7.37 -0.71 -11.79
C ILE A 71 -7.52 -1.50 -13.09
N HIS A 72 -7.70 -0.80 -14.21
CA HIS A 72 -7.87 -1.41 -15.55
C HIS A 72 -8.94 -2.53 -15.59
N GLY A 73 -10.07 -2.34 -14.91
CA GLY A 73 -11.15 -3.32 -14.83
C GLY A 73 -10.83 -4.57 -13.99
N ARG A 74 -9.70 -4.58 -13.29
CA ARG A 74 -9.28 -5.67 -12.39
C ARG A 74 -9.34 -5.20 -10.96
N SER A 75 -10.04 -5.97 -10.12
CA SER A 75 -9.97 -5.77 -8.68
C SER A 75 -8.62 -6.29 -8.16
N ILE A 76 -7.88 -5.43 -7.48
CA ILE A 76 -6.59 -5.74 -6.86
C ILE A 76 -6.61 -5.40 -5.37
N ARG A 77 -5.75 -6.06 -4.59
CA ARG A 77 -5.58 -5.75 -3.16
C ARG A 77 -4.16 -5.28 -2.88
N ILE A 78 -4.05 -4.17 -2.17
CA ILE A 78 -2.78 -3.63 -1.69
C ILE A 78 -2.79 -3.68 -0.16
N ALA A 79 -1.76 -4.30 0.42
CA ALA A 79 -1.49 -4.26 1.85
C ALA A 79 -0.58 -3.06 2.15
N ILE A 80 -1.01 -2.20 3.07
CA ILE A 80 -0.31 -0.97 3.47
C ILE A 80 -0.05 -1.04 4.99
N THR A 81 1.22 -1.04 5.38
CA THR A 81 1.62 -0.96 6.78
C THR A 81 1.81 0.49 7.17
N ILE A 82 1.03 0.95 8.14
CA ILE A 82 1.07 2.31 8.68
C ILE A 82 1.50 2.19 10.14
N GLY A 83 2.56 2.89 10.52
CA GLY A 83 2.99 2.98 11.92
C GLY A 83 1.96 3.71 12.77
N ASP A 84 2.00 3.52 14.10
CA ASP A 84 1.03 4.14 15.01
C ASP A 84 1.03 5.67 14.96
N ASN A 85 2.15 6.27 14.54
CA ASN A 85 2.28 7.71 14.33
C ASN A 85 1.64 8.20 13.03
N GLY A 86 1.31 7.33 12.07
CA GLY A 86 0.80 7.67 10.74
C GLY A 86 1.82 7.53 9.60
N PHE A 87 3.07 7.16 9.89
CA PHE A 87 4.10 6.97 8.88
C PHE A 87 3.84 5.70 8.05
N ILE A 88 3.84 5.80 6.72
CA ILE A 88 3.76 4.62 5.84
C ILE A 88 5.11 3.90 5.84
N VAL A 89 5.10 2.67 6.35
CA VAL A 89 6.30 1.83 6.45
C VAL A 89 6.53 1.06 5.14
N THR A 90 5.49 0.41 4.61
CA THR A 90 5.60 -0.38 3.37
C THR A 90 4.23 -0.55 2.71
N ALA A 91 4.25 -0.87 1.42
CA ALA A 91 3.08 -1.28 0.66
C ALA A 91 3.46 -2.38 -0.34
N HIS A 92 2.53 -3.29 -0.60
CA HIS A 92 2.71 -4.32 -1.64
C HIS A 92 1.37 -4.93 -2.07
N PRO A 93 1.26 -5.40 -3.32
CA PRO A 93 0.13 -6.20 -3.73
C PRO A 93 0.02 -7.49 -2.92
N ILE A 94 -1.22 -7.94 -2.69
CA ILE A 94 -1.49 -9.18 -1.99
C ILE A 94 -2.59 -9.96 -2.72
N SER A 95 -2.44 -11.29 -2.80
CA SER A 95 -3.42 -12.15 -3.46
C SER A 95 -4.82 -12.00 -2.86
N ARG A 96 -5.85 -11.93 -3.70
CA ARG A 96 -7.27 -11.91 -3.27
C ARG A 96 -7.68 -13.20 -2.54
N LYS A 97 -6.96 -14.30 -2.75
CA LYS A 97 -7.16 -15.57 -2.03
C LYS A 97 -6.56 -15.55 -0.63
N ARG A 98 -5.75 -14.53 -0.27
CA ARG A 98 -5.17 -14.41 1.07
C ARG A 98 -6.28 -14.18 2.08
N ARG A 99 -6.33 -15.02 3.12
CA ARG A 99 -7.20 -14.82 4.27
C ARG A 99 -6.79 -13.56 5.03
N LEU A 100 -7.76 -12.71 5.32
CA LEU A 100 -7.61 -11.47 6.09
C LEU A 100 -8.28 -11.65 7.46
N SER A 101 -7.82 -10.87 8.43
CA SER A 101 -8.44 -10.72 9.76
C SER A 101 -9.25 -9.44 9.85
#